data_AF-A0A2G9UXW1-F1
#
_entry.id   AF-A0A2G9UXW1-F1
#
_cell.length_a   1.000
_cell.length_b   1.000
_cell.length_c   1.000
_cell.angle_alpha   90.00
_cell.angle_beta   90.00
_cell.angle_gamma   90.00
#
_symmetry.space_group_name_H-M   'P 1'
#
loop_
_entity.id
_entity.type
_entity.pdbx_description
1 polymer ?
#
loop_
_entity_poly.entity_id
_entity_poly.type
_entity_poly.pdbx_seq_one_letter_code
_entity_poly.pdbx_strand_id
1 'polypeptide(L)'
;MERLMLENRSLTSTAEDQEPLGVDQLIKPDPRLFDAAAELKRALGKSFKMEAASSSSNRSHRKAGGGGKLVKQKNTWPPIRSIGLSMELDREDGQEKWFKFVHNSHYEQLERCFETALNYAKLILTMDPQRDPLAVLLLIDSIAIKAKQYKWLKDLYRCCKEWKNLDKLPNFCYSMALAQFLDSKSDEDFELADLMLSDALCAFPGVVAVLLDKLQIEPDPLVETHRHLGIFALNKESDGLKLVYKIYVSEVAELWKKPETLSWLEHTTRECAQNENYLKEMDEWKEKRQRLFVGIPPNIRRLAVLLGLESSSSSVTDPNPPEEHLRDVLQRLREQMQRVLFPTNTNTGQTDQPEGEPRT
;
A
#
# COMPACT_ATOMS: atom_id res chain seq x y z
N MET A 1 42.22 -11.95 13.06
CA MET A 1 41.26 -12.26 11.97
C MET A 1 40.15 -13.20 12.45
N GLU A 2 40.44 -14.31 13.14
CA GLU A 2 39.40 -15.21 13.68
C GLU A 2 38.51 -14.60 14.78
N ARG A 3 39.04 -13.70 15.63
CA ARG A 3 38.22 -13.01 16.65
C ARG A 3 37.15 -12.08 16.05
N LEU A 4 37.47 -11.38 14.97
CA LEU A 4 36.52 -10.50 14.26
C LEU A 4 35.47 -11.31 13.48
N MET A 5 35.81 -12.52 13.04
CA MET A 5 34.85 -13.44 12.43
C MET A 5 33.90 -14.07 13.46
N LEU A 6 34.36 -14.32 14.71
CA LEU A 6 33.47 -14.75 15.79
C LEU A 6 32.59 -13.60 16.30
N GLU A 7 33.08 -12.37 16.35
CA GLU A 7 32.33 -11.20 16.85
C GLU A 7 31.23 -10.77 15.85
N ASN A 8 31.51 -10.83 14.54
CA ASN A 8 30.48 -10.67 13.50
C ASN A 8 29.45 -11.82 13.51
N ARG A 9 29.86 -13.04 13.87
CA ARG A 9 28.94 -14.18 14.00
C ARG A 9 28.09 -14.12 15.28
N SER A 10 28.53 -13.40 16.32
CA SER A 10 27.71 -13.10 17.49
C SER A 10 26.75 -11.93 17.27
N LEU A 11 27.11 -10.94 16.45
CA LEU A 11 26.22 -9.81 16.11
C LEU A 11 25.10 -10.21 15.13
N THR A 12 25.34 -11.20 14.27
CA THR A 12 24.29 -11.79 13.42
C THR A 12 23.34 -12.71 14.19
N SER A 13 23.72 -13.18 15.39
CA SER A 13 22.85 -14.04 16.22
C SER A 13 21.78 -13.28 17.01
N THR A 14 21.79 -11.94 17.00
CA THR A 14 20.82 -11.13 17.76
C THR A 14 19.77 -10.41 16.90
N ALA A 15 19.74 -10.61 15.58
CA ALA A 15 18.89 -9.84 14.68
C ALA A 15 17.82 -10.63 13.90
N GLU A 16 17.83 -11.97 13.88
CA GLU A 16 16.93 -12.73 12.97
C GLU A 16 16.27 -13.99 13.57
N ASP A 17 15.98 -14.01 14.87
CA ASP A 17 15.07 -15.01 15.47
C ASP A 17 13.66 -14.43 15.68
N GLN A 18 13.07 -13.83 14.63
CA GLN A 18 11.62 -13.76 14.53
C GLN A 18 11.20 -14.92 13.63
N GLU A 19 10.60 -15.96 14.22
CA GLU A 19 9.89 -16.99 13.46
C GLU A 19 9.06 -16.30 12.37
N PRO A 20 9.11 -16.77 11.11
CA PRO A 20 8.34 -16.14 10.04
C PRO A 20 6.87 -16.17 10.47
N LEU A 21 6.31 -14.98 10.70
CA LEU A 21 4.89 -14.83 11.02
C LEU A 21 4.11 -15.59 9.95
N GLY A 22 3.30 -16.57 10.37
CA GLY A 22 2.47 -17.33 9.45
C GLY A 22 1.62 -16.38 8.60
N VAL A 23 1.33 -16.75 7.35
CA VAL A 23 0.50 -15.95 6.42
C VAL A 23 -0.80 -15.48 7.10
N ASP A 24 -1.42 -16.35 7.91
CA ASP A 24 -2.63 -16.04 8.68
C ASP A 24 -2.44 -14.94 9.73
N GLN A 25 -1.24 -14.82 10.32
CA GLN A 25 -0.93 -13.76 11.27
C GLN A 25 -0.66 -12.42 10.57
N LEU A 26 -0.05 -12.45 9.38
CA LEU A 26 0.22 -11.24 8.59
C LEU A 26 -1.05 -10.63 8.00
N ILE A 27 -1.99 -11.48 7.55
CA ILE A 27 -3.26 -11.04 6.95
C ILE A 27 -4.31 -10.73 8.03
N LYS A 28 -4.05 -11.05 9.31
CA LYS A 28 -4.99 -10.78 10.40
C LYS A 28 -5.34 -9.28 10.50
N PRO A 29 -6.61 -8.91 10.35
CA PRO A 29 -7.04 -7.52 10.51
C PRO A 29 -6.98 -7.07 11.98
N ASP A 30 -6.63 -5.81 12.25
CA ASP A 30 -6.67 -5.25 13.61
C ASP A 30 -8.11 -4.89 13.99
N PRO A 31 -8.76 -5.61 14.94
CA PRO A 31 -10.16 -5.39 15.29
C PRO A 31 -10.43 -3.98 15.85
N ARG A 32 -9.42 -3.29 16.39
CA ARG A 32 -9.58 -1.92 16.92
C ARG A 32 -9.89 -0.89 15.85
N LEU A 33 -9.51 -1.16 14.60
CA LEU A 33 -9.77 -0.28 13.46
C LEU A 33 -11.16 -0.48 12.84
N PHE A 34 -11.94 -1.46 13.34
CA PHE A 34 -13.32 -1.73 12.91
C PHE A 34 -14.37 -1.40 13.98
N ASP A 35 -13.97 -0.84 15.13
CA ASP A 35 -14.91 -0.44 16.18
C ASP A 35 -15.59 0.88 15.80
N ALA A 36 -16.74 0.76 15.14
CA ALA A 36 -17.58 1.89 14.76
C ALA A 36 -17.99 2.75 15.97
N ALA A 37 -18.15 2.17 17.17
CA ALA A 37 -18.50 2.93 18.37
C ALA A 37 -17.28 3.71 18.90
N ALA A 38 -16.08 3.15 18.85
CA ALA A 38 -14.84 3.86 19.17
C ALA A 38 -14.55 4.97 18.15
N GLU A 39 -14.69 4.70 16.85
CA GLU A 39 -14.54 5.70 15.78
C GLU A 39 -15.60 6.81 15.90
N LEU A 40 -16.86 6.47 16.15
CA LEU A 40 -17.93 7.46 16.36
C LEU A 40 -17.69 8.28 17.63
N LYS A 41 -17.28 7.64 18.74
CA LYS A 41 -16.90 8.33 19.98
C LYS A 41 -15.67 9.21 19.80
N ARG A 42 -14.73 8.82 18.95
CA ARG A 42 -13.51 9.59 18.64
C ARG A 42 -13.81 10.76 17.71
N ALA A 43 -14.59 10.54 16.64
CA ALA A 43 -14.99 11.54 15.67
C ALA A 43 -15.95 12.58 16.28
N LEU A 44 -17.01 12.12 16.95
CA LEU A 44 -17.93 12.99 17.69
C LEU A 44 -17.25 13.61 18.90
N GLY A 45 -16.42 12.86 19.63
CA GLY A 45 -15.65 13.39 20.75
C GLY A 45 -14.68 14.50 20.31
N LYS A 46 -14.04 14.39 19.13
CA LYS A 46 -13.24 15.47 18.53
C LYS A 46 -14.11 16.66 18.13
N SER A 47 -15.28 16.45 17.51
CA SER A 47 -16.20 17.54 17.15
C SER A 47 -16.74 18.26 18.38
N PHE A 48 -17.19 17.55 19.41
CA PHE A 48 -17.66 18.15 20.67
C PHE A 48 -16.52 18.79 21.45
N LYS A 49 -15.27 18.30 21.34
CA LYS A 49 -14.09 18.93 21.96
C LYS A 49 -13.61 20.16 21.15
N MET A 50 -13.76 20.17 19.83
CA MET A 50 -13.57 21.36 18.98
C MET A 50 -14.67 22.39 19.23
N GLU A 51 -15.93 21.98 19.40
CA GLU A 51 -17.04 22.87 19.78
C GLU A 51 -16.86 23.39 21.20
N ALA A 52 -16.51 22.53 22.17
CA ALA A 52 -16.24 22.94 23.55
C ALA A 52 -15.00 23.86 23.63
N ALA A 53 -13.93 23.58 22.90
CA ALA A 53 -12.78 24.47 22.79
C ALA A 53 -13.13 25.77 22.05
N SER A 54 -14.04 25.74 21.06
CA SER A 54 -14.56 26.95 20.42
C SER A 54 -15.48 27.77 21.34
N SER A 55 -16.14 27.11 22.31
CA SER A 55 -16.96 27.77 23.33
C SER A 55 -16.17 28.33 24.52
N SER A 56 -14.92 27.86 24.75
CA SER A 56 -14.03 28.39 25.80
C SER A 56 -12.87 29.23 25.26
N SER A 57 -12.82 29.47 23.94
CA SER A 57 -11.86 30.35 23.30
C SER A 57 -12.61 31.41 22.50
N ASN A 58 -13.08 32.43 23.22
CA ASN A 58 -13.44 33.72 22.64
C ASN A 58 -12.18 34.50 22.20
N ARG A 59 -11.15 33.81 21.69
CA ARG A 59 -10.08 34.43 20.91
C ARG A 59 -10.52 34.41 19.46
N SER A 60 -11.23 35.47 19.10
CA SER A 60 -11.23 36.11 17.78
C SER A 60 -10.49 35.28 16.73
N HIS A 61 -11.25 34.67 15.82
CA HIS A 61 -10.78 34.51 14.45
C HIS A 61 -10.42 35.92 13.96
N ARG A 62 -9.18 36.34 14.20
CA ARG A 62 -8.54 37.34 13.37
C ARG A 62 -8.58 36.72 11.99
N LYS A 63 -9.51 37.21 11.14
CA LYS A 63 -9.32 37.19 9.70
C LYS A 63 -7.85 37.52 9.52
N ALA A 64 -7.05 36.58 9.04
CA ALA A 64 -5.66 36.81 8.72
C ALA A 64 -5.60 37.70 7.46
N GLY A 65 -6.13 38.92 7.56
CA GLY A 65 -5.82 40.05 6.70
C GLY A 65 -4.57 40.72 7.25
N GLY A 66 -3.51 39.94 7.45
CA GLY A 66 -2.19 40.46 7.78
C GLY A 66 -1.51 40.84 6.48
N GLY A 67 -1.81 42.04 5.96
CA GLY A 67 -0.98 42.64 4.93
C GLY A 67 0.45 42.74 5.47
N GLY A 68 1.36 41.91 4.95
CA GLY A 68 2.78 42.07 5.23
C GLY A 68 3.21 43.46 4.78
N LYS A 69 4.08 44.13 5.55
CA LYS A 69 4.59 45.47 5.21
C LYS A 69 5.29 45.53 3.83
N LEU A 70 5.67 44.39 3.28
CA LEU A 70 6.32 44.28 1.96
C LEU A 70 5.34 44.15 0.79
N VAL A 71 4.21 43.45 0.92
CA VAL A 71 3.31 43.15 -0.21
C VAL A 71 1.86 43.14 0.24
N LYS A 72 1.02 43.93 -0.45
CA LYS A 72 -0.44 43.87 -0.30
C LYS A 72 -0.98 42.65 -1.04
N GLN A 73 -1.65 41.76 -0.33
CA GLN A 73 -2.31 40.59 -0.91
C GLN A 73 -3.33 41.03 -1.97
N LYS A 74 -3.28 40.42 -3.16
CA LYS A 74 -4.24 40.65 -4.24
C LYS A 74 -5.41 39.69 -4.10
N ASN A 75 -6.63 40.12 -4.44
CA ASN A 75 -7.85 39.30 -4.34
C ASN A 75 -7.84 38.04 -5.22
N THR A 76 -6.91 37.95 -6.18
CA THR A 76 -6.70 36.79 -7.05
C THR A 76 -5.68 35.80 -6.49
N TRP A 77 -5.11 36.06 -5.31
CA TRP A 77 -4.19 35.13 -4.67
C TRP A 77 -4.98 33.94 -4.11
N PRO A 78 -4.47 32.72 -4.27
CA PRO A 78 -5.09 31.56 -3.66
C PRO A 78 -5.18 31.77 -2.14
N PRO A 79 -6.28 31.32 -1.50
CA PRO A 79 -6.43 31.46 -0.06
C PRO A 79 -5.27 30.73 0.62
N ILE A 80 -4.59 31.41 1.55
CA ILE A 80 -3.53 30.80 2.36
C ILE A 80 -4.21 29.76 3.26
N ARG A 81 -4.20 28.50 2.83
CA ARG A 81 -4.59 27.34 3.63
C ARG A 81 -3.33 26.86 4.36
N SER A 82 -3.46 26.45 5.62
CA SER A 82 -2.31 25.89 6.35
C SER A 82 -1.79 24.67 5.59
N ILE A 83 -0.49 24.66 5.29
CA ILE A 83 0.11 23.79 4.28
C ILE A 83 0.37 22.35 4.78
N GLY A 84 -0.50 21.87 5.68
CA GLY A 84 -0.38 20.54 6.29
C GLY A 84 0.57 20.47 7.49
N LEU A 85 1.27 21.55 7.84
CA LEU A 85 2.11 21.69 9.04
C LEU A 85 1.68 22.92 9.85
N SER A 86 1.56 22.73 11.15
CA SER A 86 1.30 23.76 12.17
C SER A 86 2.40 23.73 13.22
N MET A 87 2.62 24.84 13.90
CA MET A 87 3.65 24.96 14.92
C MET A 87 2.99 25.12 16.28
N GLU A 88 3.24 24.18 17.19
CA GLU A 88 2.72 24.17 18.55
C GLU A 88 3.85 24.42 19.54
N LEU A 89 3.60 25.19 20.59
CA LEU A 89 4.55 25.36 21.69
C LEU A 89 4.67 24.02 22.43
N ASP A 90 5.89 23.49 22.52
CA ASP A 90 6.16 22.21 23.16
C ASP A 90 6.64 22.40 24.62
N ARG A 91 7.61 23.31 24.82
CA ARG A 91 8.11 23.68 26.16
C ARG A 91 8.58 25.12 26.21
N GLU A 92 8.52 25.72 27.40
CA GLU A 92 9.01 27.07 27.69
C GLU A 92 9.95 27.00 28.90
N ASP A 93 11.24 27.23 28.66
CA ASP A 93 12.27 27.27 29.69
C ASP A 93 12.74 28.72 29.84
N GLY A 94 12.14 29.44 30.80
CA GLY A 94 12.47 30.84 31.05
C GLY A 94 12.10 31.77 29.89
N GLN A 95 13.09 32.30 29.16
CA GLN A 95 12.86 33.12 27.97
C GLN A 95 12.89 32.31 26.66
N GLU A 96 13.28 31.05 26.70
CA GLU A 96 13.39 30.21 25.51
C GLU A 96 12.10 29.40 25.29
N LYS A 97 11.52 29.55 24.10
CA LYS A 97 10.32 28.83 23.66
C LYS A 97 10.69 27.81 22.62
N TRP A 98 10.43 26.56 22.92
CA TRP A 98 10.60 25.44 22.00
C TRP A 98 9.27 25.16 21.32
N PHE A 99 9.32 25.05 20.00
CA PHE A 99 8.14 24.75 19.20
C PHE A 99 8.35 23.42 18.48
N LYS A 100 7.28 22.62 18.40
CA LYS A 100 7.22 21.43 17.56
C LYS A 100 6.36 21.70 16.33
N PHE A 101 6.74 21.10 15.21
CA PHE A 101 5.89 21.06 14.03
C PHE A 101 4.95 19.85 14.15
N VAL A 102 3.66 20.11 14.06
CA VAL A 102 2.58 19.11 14.12
C VAL A 102 1.80 19.18 12.82
N HIS A 103 1.51 18.02 12.24
CA HIS A 103 0.66 17.95 11.06
C HIS A 103 -0.75 18.47 11.35
N ASN A 104 -1.37 19.11 10.36
CA ASN A 104 -2.77 19.52 10.50
C ASN A 104 -3.64 18.27 10.70
N SER A 105 -4.69 18.38 11.53
CA SER A 105 -5.70 17.34 11.77
C SER A 105 -6.21 16.64 10.52
N HIS A 106 -6.35 17.36 9.40
CA HIS A 106 -6.76 16.79 8.11
C HIS A 106 -5.71 15.85 7.51
N TYR A 107 -4.42 16.17 7.66
CA TYR A 107 -3.33 15.32 7.19
C TYR A 107 -3.22 14.04 8.03
N GLU A 108 -3.34 14.16 9.36
CA GLU A 108 -3.40 12.98 10.24
C GLU A 108 -4.60 12.07 9.93
N GLN A 109 -5.75 12.66 9.57
CA GLN A 109 -6.93 11.88 9.17
C GLN A 109 -6.65 11.11 7.89
N LEU A 110 -6.01 11.74 6.90
CA LEU A 110 -5.69 11.09 5.63
C LEU A 110 -4.70 9.93 5.80
N GLU A 111 -3.66 10.08 6.63
CA GLU A 111 -2.76 8.96 6.97
C GLU A 111 -3.51 7.79 7.61
N ARG A 112 -4.38 8.08 8.58
CA ARG A 112 -5.21 7.06 9.25
C ARG A 112 -6.20 6.37 8.31
N CYS A 113 -6.68 7.07 7.28
CA CYS A 113 -7.55 6.47 6.26
C CYS A 113 -6.84 5.34 5.52
N PHE A 114 -5.55 5.49 5.19
CA PHE A 114 -4.79 4.44 4.50
C PHE A 114 -4.47 3.25 5.40
N GLU A 115 -4.18 3.48 6.69
CA GLU A 115 -4.05 2.39 7.66
C GLU A 115 -5.36 1.59 7.79
N THR A 116 -6.48 2.30 7.85
CA THR A 116 -7.82 1.70 7.92
C THR A 116 -8.14 0.93 6.64
N ALA A 117 -7.86 1.52 5.47
CA ALA A 117 -8.05 0.88 4.17
C ALA A 117 -7.21 -0.41 4.03
N LEU A 118 -5.96 -0.39 4.51
CA LEU A 118 -5.10 -1.58 4.53
C LEU A 118 -5.72 -2.69 5.39
N ASN A 119 -6.33 -2.34 6.53
CA ASN A 119 -7.01 -3.30 7.37
C ASN A 119 -8.28 -3.86 6.71
N TYR A 120 -9.06 -3.05 6.01
CA TYR A 120 -10.17 -3.56 5.20
C TYR A 120 -9.68 -4.50 4.10
N ALA A 121 -8.59 -4.18 3.41
CA ALA A 121 -8.00 -5.06 2.39
C ALA A 121 -7.57 -6.41 2.99
N LYS A 122 -6.91 -6.39 4.14
CA LYS A 122 -6.56 -7.59 4.93
C LYS A 122 -7.78 -8.42 5.31
N LEU A 123 -8.83 -7.77 5.80
CA LEU A 123 -10.09 -8.44 6.16
C LEU A 123 -10.72 -9.12 4.94
N ILE A 124 -10.86 -8.41 3.82
CA ILE A 124 -11.42 -8.97 2.58
C ILE A 124 -10.60 -10.16 2.11
N LEU A 125 -9.26 -10.05 2.15
CA LEU A 125 -8.37 -11.14 1.77
C LEU A 125 -8.51 -12.34 2.71
N THR A 126 -8.77 -12.12 4.01
CA THR A 126 -8.99 -13.22 4.98
C THR A 126 -10.29 -13.98 4.71
N MET A 127 -11.30 -13.33 4.13
CA MET A 127 -12.61 -13.95 3.88
C MET A 127 -12.53 -15.04 2.78
N ASP A 128 -11.80 -14.78 1.70
CA ASP A 128 -11.50 -15.77 0.66
C ASP A 128 -10.09 -15.55 0.09
N PRO A 129 -9.04 -16.03 0.79
CA PRO A 129 -7.66 -15.86 0.36
C PRO A 129 -7.36 -16.58 -0.96
N GLN A 130 -8.12 -17.63 -1.29
CA GLN A 130 -7.83 -18.50 -2.43
C GLN A 130 -8.33 -17.88 -3.74
N ARG A 131 -9.60 -17.48 -3.78
CA ARG A 131 -10.23 -17.01 -5.02
C ARG A 131 -10.06 -15.52 -5.26
N ASP A 132 -9.86 -14.74 -4.21
CA ASP A 132 -9.77 -13.26 -4.25
C ASP A 132 -10.76 -12.65 -5.27
N PRO A 133 -12.07 -12.71 -4.99
CA PRO A 133 -13.11 -12.34 -5.95
C PRO A 133 -13.09 -10.86 -6.35
N LEU A 134 -12.47 -10.01 -5.54
CA LEU A 134 -12.30 -8.57 -5.78
C LEU A 134 -10.90 -8.19 -6.28
N ALA A 135 -10.01 -9.17 -6.46
CA ALA A 135 -8.62 -8.97 -6.87
C ALA A 135 -7.89 -7.95 -5.96
N VAL A 136 -8.14 -7.99 -4.64
CA VAL A 136 -7.55 -7.08 -3.65
C VAL A 136 -6.02 -7.19 -3.64
N LEU A 137 -5.46 -8.34 -4.01
CA LEU A 137 -4.02 -8.53 -4.17
C LEU A 137 -3.39 -7.56 -5.18
N LEU A 138 -4.15 -7.04 -6.16
CA LEU A 138 -3.65 -6.05 -7.12
C LEU A 138 -3.59 -4.61 -6.56
N LEU A 139 -4.18 -4.37 -5.39
CA LEU A 139 -4.27 -3.04 -4.76
C LEU A 139 -3.54 -2.95 -3.43
N ILE A 140 -3.46 -4.06 -2.69
CA ILE A 140 -3.02 -4.09 -1.30
C ILE A 140 -1.60 -3.52 -1.12
N ASP A 141 -0.74 -3.69 -2.11
CA ASP A 141 0.62 -3.16 -2.17
C ASP A 141 0.62 -1.62 -2.23
N SER A 142 -0.17 -1.03 -3.12
CA SER A 142 -0.27 0.43 -3.25
C SER A 142 -0.83 1.07 -1.98
N ILE A 143 -1.81 0.40 -1.34
CA ILE A 143 -2.41 0.85 -0.09
C ILE A 143 -1.38 0.74 1.05
N ALA A 144 -0.61 -0.35 1.11
CA ALA A 144 0.42 -0.54 2.13
C ALA A 144 1.53 0.52 2.04
N ILE A 145 1.94 0.90 0.83
CA ILE A 145 2.92 1.98 0.61
C ILE A 145 2.35 3.33 1.03
N LYS A 146 1.10 3.64 0.65
CA LYS A 146 0.40 4.87 1.08
C LYS A 146 0.23 4.93 2.60
N ALA A 147 0.05 3.78 3.25
CA ALA A 147 -0.02 3.64 4.72
C ALA A 147 1.35 3.61 5.41
N LYS A 148 2.47 3.72 4.67
CA LYS A 148 3.86 3.63 5.18
C LYS A 148 4.16 2.32 5.93
N GLN A 149 3.47 1.23 5.60
CA GLN A 149 3.64 -0.09 6.21
C GLN A 149 4.59 -0.96 5.37
N TYR A 150 5.81 -0.48 5.12
CA TYR A 150 6.78 -1.13 4.24
C TYR A 150 7.25 -2.49 4.77
N LYS A 151 7.50 -2.58 6.08
CA LYS A 151 7.89 -3.84 6.73
C LYS A 151 6.84 -4.94 6.50
N TRP A 152 5.56 -4.61 6.72
CA TRP A 152 4.47 -5.54 6.51
C TRP A 152 4.38 -6.01 5.04
N LEU A 153 4.59 -5.11 4.08
CA LEU A 153 4.60 -5.48 2.66
C LEU A 153 5.75 -6.43 2.31
N LYS A 154 6.95 -6.19 2.87
CA LYS A 154 8.12 -7.08 2.73
C LYS A 154 7.85 -8.47 3.29
N ASP A 155 7.25 -8.55 4.48
CA ASP A 155 6.89 -9.82 5.13
C ASP A 155 5.81 -10.56 4.33
N LEU A 156 4.77 -9.84 3.86
CA LEU A 156 3.73 -10.40 3.00
C LEU A 156 4.34 -11.02 1.73
N TYR A 157 5.24 -10.29 1.07
CA TYR A 157 5.87 -10.77 -0.14
C TYR A 157 6.68 -12.03 0.13
N ARG A 158 7.49 -12.09 1.19
CA ARG A 158 8.26 -13.28 1.57
C ARG A 158 7.36 -14.50 1.79
N CYS A 159 6.26 -14.35 2.51
CA CYS A 159 5.38 -15.47 2.86
C CYS A 159 4.46 -15.90 1.71
N CYS A 160 4.02 -14.96 0.85
CA CYS A 160 3.04 -15.23 -0.20
C CYS A 160 3.65 -15.38 -1.60
N LYS A 161 4.97 -15.20 -1.75
CA LYS A 161 5.69 -15.26 -3.05
C LYS A 161 5.34 -16.52 -3.83
N GLU A 162 5.55 -17.69 -3.22
CA GLU A 162 5.38 -18.98 -3.90
C GLU A 162 3.92 -19.39 -4.01
N TRP A 163 3.11 -19.09 -2.99
CA TRP A 163 1.71 -19.51 -2.95
C TRP A 163 0.86 -18.79 -3.98
N LYS A 164 1.07 -17.48 -4.17
CA LYS A 164 0.29 -16.65 -5.09
C LYS A 164 1.04 -16.23 -6.35
N ASN A 165 2.30 -16.65 -6.51
CA ASN A 165 3.18 -16.21 -7.60
C ASN A 165 3.24 -14.68 -7.71
N LEU A 166 3.44 -14.00 -6.57
CA LEU A 166 3.45 -12.54 -6.50
C LEU A 166 4.56 -11.92 -7.34
N ASP A 167 5.64 -12.67 -7.56
CA ASP A 167 6.76 -12.34 -8.44
C ASP A 167 6.37 -12.20 -9.91
N LYS A 168 5.21 -12.73 -10.32
CA LYS A 168 4.68 -12.67 -11.69
C LYS A 168 3.68 -11.54 -11.89
N LEU A 169 3.44 -10.72 -10.87
CA LEU A 169 2.52 -9.59 -10.95
C LEU A 169 3.28 -8.27 -10.99
N PRO A 170 2.94 -7.36 -11.93
CA PRO A 170 3.67 -6.10 -12.08
C PRO A 170 3.53 -5.20 -10.83
N ASN A 171 2.38 -5.25 -10.14
CA ASN A 171 2.15 -4.40 -8.98
C ASN A 171 3.17 -4.72 -7.87
N PHE A 172 3.37 -5.98 -7.52
CA PHE A 172 4.32 -6.37 -6.46
C PHE A 172 5.77 -6.14 -6.85
N CYS A 173 6.18 -6.39 -8.10
CA CYS A 173 7.56 -6.14 -8.53
C CYS A 173 7.93 -4.67 -8.36
N TYR A 174 7.11 -3.74 -8.86
CA TYR A 174 7.38 -2.31 -8.75
C TYR A 174 7.14 -1.77 -7.34
N SER A 175 6.08 -2.20 -6.66
CA SER A 175 5.79 -1.77 -5.30
C SER A 175 6.83 -2.23 -4.30
N MET A 176 7.43 -3.41 -4.49
CA MET A 176 8.50 -3.87 -3.62
C MET A 176 9.77 -3.03 -3.78
N ALA A 177 10.17 -2.73 -5.02
CA ALA A 177 11.29 -1.84 -5.28
C ALA A 177 11.04 -0.45 -4.68
N LEU A 178 9.83 0.09 -4.87
CA LEU A 178 9.43 1.38 -4.31
C LEU A 178 9.41 1.36 -2.78
N ALA A 179 8.92 0.29 -2.16
CA ALA A 179 8.90 0.15 -0.70
C ALA A 179 10.31 0.06 -0.12
N GLN A 180 11.25 -0.60 -0.81
CA GLN A 180 12.64 -0.66 -0.39
C GLN A 180 13.31 0.72 -0.52
N PHE A 181 13.08 1.43 -1.63
CA PHE A 181 13.57 2.80 -1.83
C PHE A 181 13.03 3.81 -0.80
N LEU A 182 11.78 3.65 -0.35
CA LEU A 182 11.18 4.55 0.64
C LEU A 182 11.54 4.21 2.09
N ASP A 183 12.00 2.99 2.36
CA ASP A 183 12.42 2.52 3.69
C ASP A 183 13.94 2.56 3.88
N SER A 184 14.71 2.79 2.81
CA SER A 184 16.17 2.79 2.82
C SER A 184 16.74 3.90 3.69
N LYS A 185 17.79 3.55 4.43
CA LYS A 185 18.56 4.49 5.27
C LYS A 185 20.06 4.41 5.01
N SER A 186 20.48 3.40 4.28
CA SER A 186 21.87 3.05 3.99
C SER A 186 22.07 2.90 2.48
N ASP A 187 23.29 3.12 2.01
CA ASP A 187 23.64 2.98 0.58
C ASP A 187 23.38 1.56 0.05
N GLU A 188 23.63 0.53 0.86
CA GLU A 188 23.32 -0.87 0.49
C GLU A 188 21.82 -1.12 0.23
N ASP A 189 20.93 -0.44 0.95
CA ASP A 189 19.49 -0.57 0.74
C ASP A 189 19.05 0.08 -0.57
N PHE A 190 19.74 1.15 -0.99
CA PHE A 190 19.50 1.81 -2.28
C PHE A 190 19.96 0.92 -3.44
N GLU A 191 21.15 0.31 -3.34
CA GLU A 191 21.62 -0.66 -4.35
C GLU A 191 20.65 -1.83 -4.51
N LEU A 192 20.10 -2.34 -3.40
CA LEU A 192 19.07 -3.38 -3.46
C LEU A 192 17.80 -2.88 -4.15
N ALA A 193 17.35 -1.66 -3.88
CA ALA A 193 16.20 -1.08 -4.55
C ALA A 193 16.43 -0.92 -6.07
N ASP A 194 17.63 -0.50 -6.49
CA ASP A 194 18.02 -0.35 -7.89
C ASP A 194 17.98 -1.69 -8.63
N LEU A 195 18.50 -2.74 -8.00
CA LEU A 195 18.45 -4.09 -8.55
C LEU A 195 17.00 -4.56 -8.71
N MET A 196 16.17 -4.38 -7.67
CA MET A 196 14.76 -4.79 -7.70
C MET A 196 13.95 -4.02 -8.75
N LEU A 197 14.24 -2.74 -8.95
CA LEU A 197 13.59 -1.94 -9.99
C LEU A 197 14.06 -2.38 -11.39
N SER A 198 15.34 -2.69 -11.56
CA SER A 198 15.89 -3.21 -12.82
C SER A 198 15.24 -4.54 -13.21
N ASP A 199 15.11 -5.47 -12.26
CA ASP A 199 14.42 -6.74 -12.44
C ASP A 199 12.94 -6.51 -12.82
N ALA A 200 12.26 -5.57 -12.16
CA ALA A 200 10.87 -5.22 -12.44
C ALA A 200 10.67 -4.60 -13.84
N LEU A 201 11.62 -3.75 -14.27
CA LEU A 201 11.65 -3.16 -15.62
C LEU A 201 11.84 -4.23 -16.69
N CYS A 202 12.72 -5.20 -16.44
CA CYS A 202 12.93 -6.33 -17.35
C CYS A 202 11.69 -7.23 -17.43
N ALA A 203 11.06 -7.49 -16.27
CA ALA A 203 9.87 -8.32 -16.18
C ALA A 203 8.64 -7.66 -16.81
N PHE A 204 8.41 -6.37 -16.58
CA PHE A 204 7.20 -5.65 -17.02
C PHE A 204 7.53 -4.22 -17.51
N PRO A 205 8.14 -4.08 -18.71
CA PRO A 205 8.50 -2.77 -19.25
C PRO A 205 7.30 -1.88 -19.60
N GLY A 206 6.15 -2.49 -19.91
CA GLY A 206 4.95 -1.75 -20.31
C GLY A 206 4.37 -0.84 -19.22
N VAL A 207 4.69 -1.09 -17.95
CA VAL A 207 4.28 -0.23 -16.83
C VAL A 207 4.84 1.18 -16.98
N VAL A 208 6.09 1.33 -17.43
CA VAL A 208 6.75 2.62 -17.63
C VAL A 208 6.01 3.45 -18.68
N ALA A 209 5.66 2.84 -19.81
CA ALA A 209 4.93 3.53 -20.87
C ALA A 209 3.55 4.03 -20.40
N VAL A 210 2.80 3.20 -19.64
CA VAL A 210 1.49 3.58 -19.08
C VAL A 210 1.64 4.67 -18.00
N LEU A 211 2.71 4.60 -17.20
CA LEU A 211 3.01 5.59 -16.16
C LEU A 211 3.33 6.96 -16.78
N LEU A 212 4.20 7.01 -17.79
CA LEU A 212 4.57 8.25 -18.47
C LEU A 212 3.37 8.92 -19.15
N ASP A 213 2.52 8.14 -19.83
CA ASP A 213 1.27 8.63 -20.41
C ASP A 213 0.33 9.22 -19.32
N LYS A 214 0.17 8.51 -18.21
CA LYS A 214 -0.67 8.97 -17.09
C LYS A 214 -0.13 10.25 -16.43
N LEU A 215 1.20 10.37 -16.31
CA LEU A 215 1.86 11.54 -15.74
C LEU A 215 2.00 12.69 -16.74
N GLN A 216 1.71 12.46 -18.02
CA GLN A 216 1.90 13.41 -19.13
C GLN A 216 3.35 13.89 -19.24
N ILE A 217 4.30 12.97 -19.04
CA ILE A 217 5.74 13.22 -19.14
C ILE A 217 6.23 12.64 -20.47
N GLU A 218 7.01 13.42 -21.22
CA GLU A 218 7.61 12.96 -22.48
C GLU A 218 8.72 11.93 -22.19
N PRO A 219 8.70 10.76 -22.84
CA PRO A 219 9.74 9.74 -22.66
C PRO A 219 11.09 10.23 -23.23
N ASP A 220 12.19 9.75 -22.66
CA ASP A 220 13.52 9.90 -23.24
C ASP A 220 13.54 9.24 -24.64
N PRO A 221 14.10 9.88 -25.69
CA PRO A 221 14.20 9.31 -27.03
C PRO A 221 14.77 7.89 -27.08
N LEU A 222 15.67 7.56 -26.14
CA LEU A 222 16.27 6.23 -26.04
C LEU A 222 15.26 5.16 -25.58
N VAL A 223 14.30 5.55 -24.73
CA VAL A 223 13.22 4.68 -24.23
C VAL A 223 12.12 4.55 -25.28
N GLU A 224 11.80 5.63 -25.98
CA GLU A 224 10.77 5.64 -27.03
C GLU A 224 11.14 4.75 -28.22
N THR A 225 12.42 4.76 -28.61
CA THR A 225 12.95 3.95 -29.71
C THR A 225 13.26 2.50 -29.31
N HIS A 226 13.25 2.19 -28.01
CA HIS A 226 13.63 0.86 -27.53
C HIS A 226 12.58 -0.22 -27.88
N ARG A 227 13.07 -1.39 -28.31
CA ARG A 227 12.26 -2.51 -28.81
C ARG A 227 11.19 -3.02 -27.82
N HIS A 228 11.44 -2.86 -26.51
CA HIS A 228 10.60 -3.40 -25.43
C HIS A 228 9.98 -2.35 -24.52
N LEU A 229 10.50 -1.12 -24.48
CA LEU A 229 10.03 -0.05 -23.58
C LEU A 229 9.08 0.94 -24.28
N GLY A 230 9.14 1.03 -25.61
CA GLY A 230 8.30 1.95 -26.37
C GLY A 230 6.82 1.55 -26.39
N ILE A 231 5.97 2.52 -26.74
CA ILE A 231 4.51 2.35 -26.88
C ILE A 231 4.14 1.24 -27.87
N PHE A 232 4.97 1.04 -28.90
CA PHE A 232 4.80 -0.05 -29.87
C PHE A 232 4.94 -1.45 -29.24
N ALA A 233 5.78 -1.60 -28.21
CA ALA A 233 5.92 -2.86 -27.49
C ALA A 233 4.69 -3.11 -26.62
N LEU A 234 4.21 -2.09 -25.91
CA LEU A 234 2.99 -2.14 -25.11
C LEU A 234 1.78 -2.57 -25.95
N ASN A 235 1.64 -2.03 -27.17
CA ASN A 235 0.52 -2.37 -28.06
C ASN A 235 0.49 -3.85 -28.46
N LYS A 236 1.65 -4.52 -28.52
CA LYS A 236 1.77 -5.95 -28.83
C LYS A 236 1.47 -6.86 -27.63
N GLU A 237 1.37 -6.32 -26.41
CA GLU A 237 1.02 -7.09 -25.23
C GLU A 237 -0.48 -7.39 -25.16
N SER A 238 -0.87 -8.37 -24.33
CA SER A 238 -2.27 -8.77 -24.20
C SER A 238 -3.10 -7.71 -23.47
N ASP A 239 -4.38 -7.62 -23.82
CA ASP A 239 -5.27 -6.61 -23.25
C ASP A 239 -5.50 -6.79 -21.74
N GLY A 240 -5.42 -8.02 -21.23
CA GLY A 240 -5.48 -8.29 -19.79
C GLY A 240 -4.29 -7.71 -19.03
N LEU A 241 -3.09 -7.82 -19.60
CA LEU A 241 -1.89 -7.27 -18.99
C LEU A 241 -1.90 -5.73 -19.03
N LYS A 242 -2.34 -5.13 -20.15
CA LYS A 242 -2.55 -3.67 -20.25
C LYS A 242 -3.53 -3.17 -19.18
N LEU A 243 -4.60 -3.92 -18.91
CA LEU A 243 -5.56 -3.58 -17.87
C LEU A 243 -4.93 -3.61 -16.48
N VAL A 244 -4.13 -4.64 -16.17
CA VAL A 244 -3.41 -4.74 -14.89
C VAL A 244 -2.43 -3.57 -14.72
N TYR A 245 -1.69 -3.19 -15.77
CA TYR A 245 -0.83 -2.00 -15.73
C TYR A 245 -1.62 -0.73 -15.46
N LYS A 246 -2.76 -0.56 -16.14
CA LYS A 246 -3.64 0.60 -15.95
C LYS A 246 -4.16 0.69 -14.52
N ILE A 247 -4.57 -0.44 -13.93
CA ILE A 247 -5.00 -0.53 -12.52
C ILE A 247 -3.86 -0.09 -11.60
N TYR A 248 -2.69 -0.72 -11.73
CA TYR A 248 -1.54 -0.39 -10.89
C TYR A 248 -1.15 1.09 -11.00
N VAL A 249 -0.91 1.58 -12.22
CA VAL A 249 -0.50 2.97 -12.48
C VAL A 249 -1.54 3.97 -11.97
N SER A 250 -2.83 3.67 -12.08
CA SER A 250 -3.87 4.57 -11.55
C SER A 250 -3.75 4.81 -10.05
N GLU A 251 -3.30 3.81 -9.31
CA GLU A 251 -3.15 3.89 -7.85
C GLU A 251 -1.80 4.47 -7.44
N VAL A 252 -0.72 4.15 -8.15
CA VAL A 252 0.64 4.57 -7.76
C VAL A 252 1.10 5.88 -8.41
N ALA A 253 0.36 6.46 -9.36
CA ALA A 253 0.77 7.67 -10.07
C ALA A 253 1.16 8.81 -9.12
N GLU A 254 0.44 9.00 -8.02
CA GLU A 254 0.75 10.04 -7.02
C GLU A 254 2.08 9.79 -6.29
N LEU A 255 2.44 8.53 -6.09
CA LEU A 255 3.69 8.14 -5.42
C LEU A 255 4.88 8.39 -6.35
N TRP A 256 4.75 7.99 -7.62
CA TRP A 256 5.79 8.18 -8.63
C TRP A 256 5.96 9.62 -9.06
N LYS A 257 4.93 10.49 -8.92
CA LYS A 257 5.02 11.92 -9.26
C LYS A 257 6.04 12.70 -8.41
N LYS A 258 6.53 12.14 -7.30
CA LYS A 258 7.55 12.81 -6.47
C LYS A 258 8.85 12.95 -7.27
N PRO A 259 9.57 14.08 -7.14
CA PRO A 259 10.76 14.34 -7.96
C PRO A 259 11.87 13.30 -7.74
N GLU A 260 12.05 12.85 -6.49
CA GLU A 260 13.04 11.84 -6.11
C GLU A 260 12.79 10.50 -6.82
N THR A 261 11.54 10.03 -6.81
CA THR A 261 11.16 8.76 -7.45
C THR A 261 11.18 8.85 -8.98
N LEU A 262 10.89 10.02 -9.54
CA LEU A 262 11.00 10.24 -10.99
C LEU A 262 12.45 10.22 -11.46
N SER A 263 13.34 10.95 -10.78
CA SER A 263 14.76 10.96 -11.13
C SER A 263 15.38 9.58 -11.01
N TRP A 264 14.96 8.83 -9.99
CA TRP A 264 15.37 7.45 -9.79
C TRP A 264 14.91 6.54 -10.94
N LEU A 265 13.62 6.59 -11.29
CA LEU A 265 13.08 5.82 -12.42
C LEU A 265 13.77 6.14 -13.75
N GLU A 266 14.05 7.41 -14.01
CA GLU A 266 14.76 7.85 -15.22
C GLU A 266 16.16 7.24 -15.30
N HIS A 267 16.91 7.28 -14.19
CA HIS A 267 18.24 6.70 -14.10
C HIS A 267 18.22 5.20 -14.39
N THR A 268 17.40 4.44 -13.66
CA THR A 268 17.34 2.97 -13.82
C THR A 268 16.82 2.55 -15.20
N THR A 269 15.86 3.30 -15.76
CA THR A 269 15.35 2.99 -17.12
C THR A 269 16.43 3.21 -18.18
N ARG A 270 17.24 4.26 -18.04
CA ARG A 270 18.37 4.55 -18.95
C ARG A 270 19.45 3.46 -18.86
N GLU A 271 19.78 3.02 -17.65
CA GLU A 271 20.73 1.91 -17.44
C GLU A 271 20.21 0.59 -18.03
N CYS A 272 18.93 0.27 -17.81
CA CYS A 272 18.30 -0.93 -18.37
C CYS A 272 18.33 -0.93 -19.91
N ALA A 273 18.12 0.22 -20.53
CA ALA A 273 18.10 0.34 -21.99
C ALA A 273 19.50 0.25 -22.64
N GLN A 274 20.57 0.50 -21.89
CA GLN A 274 21.95 0.42 -22.38
C GLN A 274 22.58 -0.97 -22.23
N ASN A 275 22.08 -1.77 -21.27
CA ASN A 275 22.68 -3.03 -20.88
C ASN A 275 22.14 -4.22 -21.68
N GLU A 276 22.98 -4.87 -22.48
CA GLU A 276 22.59 -6.00 -23.34
C GLU A 276 22.09 -7.25 -22.59
N ASN A 277 22.52 -7.46 -21.34
CA ASN A 277 22.06 -8.60 -20.53
C ASN A 277 20.57 -8.49 -20.20
N TYR A 278 20.11 -7.28 -19.82
CA TYR A 278 18.71 -7.03 -19.53
C TYR A 278 17.82 -7.19 -20.76
N LEU A 279 18.32 -6.95 -21.98
CA LEU A 279 17.57 -7.24 -23.20
C LEU A 279 17.25 -8.74 -23.36
N LYS A 280 18.19 -9.62 -23.02
CA LYS A 280 17.95 -11.08 -23.08
C LYS A 280 16.89 -11.49 -22.06
N GLU A 281 17.00 -10.97 -20.84
CA GLU A 281 16.02 -11.23 -19.79
C GLU A 281 14.63 -10.69 -20.15
N MET A 282 14.55 -9.52 -20.77
CA MET A 282 13.29 -8.96 -21.29
C MET A 282 12.62 -9.87 -22.32
N ASP A 283 13.38 -10.51 -23.19
CA ASP A 283 12.87 -11.46 -24.17
C ASP A 283 12.34 -12.75 -23.51
N GLU A 284 13.05 -13.28 -22.51
CA GLU A 284 12.56 -14.43 -21.72
C GLU A 284 11.26 -14.10 -20.97
N TRP A 285 11.22 -12.92 -20.34
CA TRP A 285 10.02 -12.45 -19.65
C TRP A 285 8.87 -12.20 -20.61
N LYS A 286 9.13 -11.73 -21.82
CA LYS A 286 8.09 -11.57 -22.84
C LYS A 286 7.39 -12.88 -23.16
N GLU A 287 8.11 -13.99 -23.29
CA GLU A 287 7.48 -15.31 -23.48
C GLU A 287 6.66 -15.73 -22.25
N LYS A 288 7.18 -15.51 -21.04
CA LYS A 288 6.44 -15.78 -19.79
C LYS A 288 5.14 -14.97 -19.72
N ARG A 289 5.18 -13.68 -20.05
CA ARG A 289 4.00 -12.80 -20.05
C ARG A 289 2.94 -13.27 -21.03
N GLN A 290 3.34 -13.70 -22.23
CA GLN A 290 2.40 -14.23 -23.23
C GLN A 290 1.72 -15.52 -22.77
N ARG A 291 2.41 -16.38 -22.01
CA ARG A 291 1.83 -17.62 -21.46
C ARG A 291 0.92 -17.37 -20.25
N LEU A 292 1.24 -16.39 -19.41
CA LEU A 292 0.51 -16.12 -18.17
C LEU A 292 -0.74 -15.26 -18.38
N PHE A 293 -0.69 -14.29 -19.30
CA PHE A 293 -1.73 -13.29 -19.48
C PHE A 293 -2.51 -13.47 -20.79
N VAL A 294 -3.07 -14.67 -21.02
CA VAL A 294 -3.80 -15.00 -22.26
C VAL A 294 -5.20 -14.35 -22.32
N GLY A 295 -5.79 -14.03 -21.16
CA GLY A 295 -7.11 -13.43 -21.06
C GLY A 295 -7.29 -12.59 -19.81
N ILE A 296 -8.49 -12.02 -19.65
CA ILE A 296 -8.83 -11.18 -18.49
C ILE A 296 -9.77 -11.95 -17.57
N PRO A 297 -9.29 -12.41 -16.40
CA PRO A 297 -10.12 -13.00 -15.36
C PRO A 297 -11.30 -12.08 -14.96
N PRO A 298 -12.46 -12.65 -14.59
CA PRO A 298 -13.65 -11.88 -14.26
C PRO A 298 -13.48 -11.01 -13.01
N ASN A 299 -12.69 -11.45 -12.02
CA ASN A 299 -12.37 -10.66 -10.82
C ASN A 299 -11.58 -9.39 -11.17
N ILE A 300 -10.63 -9.46 -12.10
CA ILE A 300 -9.86 -8.28 -12.56
C ILE A 300 -10.75 -7.31 -13.34
N ARG A 301 -11.66 -7.82 -14.19
CA ARG A 301 -12.66 -6.97 -14.88
C ARG A 301 -13.59 -6.27 -13.88
N ARG A 302 -14.08 -7.00 -12.87
CA ARG A 302 -14.90 -6.41 -11.79
C ARG A 302 -14.15 -5.28 -11.09
N LEU A 303 -12.89 -5.50 -10.74
CA LEU A 303 -12.06 -4.47 -10.12
C LEU A 303 -11.88 -3.25 -11.04
N ALA A 304 -11.60 -3.46 -12.33
CA ALA A 304 -11.48 -2.38 -13.29
C ALA A 304 -12.75 -1.54 -13.42
N VAL A 305 -13.93 -2.18 -13.37
CA VAL A 305 -15.22 -1.49 -13.35
C VAL A 305 -15.40 -0.69 -12.05
N LEU A 306 -15.06 -1.27 -10.90
CA LEU A 306 -15.14 -0.59 -9.60
C LEU A 306 -14.24 0.66 -9.52
N LEU A 307 -13.06 0.59 -10.15
CA LEU A 307 -12.13 1.72 -10.26
C LEU A 307 -12.49 2.71 -11.38
N GLY A 308 -13.59 2.47 -12.12
CA GLY A 308 -14.04 3.34 -13.21
C GLY A 308 -13.15 3.32 -14.45
N LEU A 309 -12.32 2.29 -14.62
CA LEU A 309 -11.39 2.14 -15.75
C LEU A 309 -12.02 1.51 -16.98
N GLU A 310 -13.09 0.73 -16.79
CA GLU A 310 -13.93 0.11 -17.83
C GLU A 310 -15.41 0.47 -17.60
N SER A 311 -16.19 0.52 -18.69
CA SER A 311 -17.64 0.70 -18.60
C SER A 311 -18.30 -0.59 -18.09
N SER A 312 -19.18 -0.47 -17.10
CA SER A 312 -19.91 -1.61 -16.53
C SER A 312 -20.69 -2.36 -17.60
N SER A 313 -20.33 -3.62 -17.85
CA SER A 313 -21.22 -4.55 -18.56
C SER A 313 -22.10 -5.26 -17.52
N SER A 314 -23.39 -5.41 -17.83
CA SER A 314 -24.39 -6.00 -16.92
C SER A 314 -23.99 -7.38 -16.38
N SER A 315 -23.22 -8.16 -17.14
CA SER A 315 -22.71 -9.49 -16.77
C SER A 315 -21.62 -9.46 -15.68
N VAL A 316 -20.88 -8.37 -15.53
CA VAL A 316 -19.77 -8.24 -14.56
C VAL A 316 -20.29 -7.80 -13.20
N THR A 317 -21.34 -6.97 -13.21
CA THR A 317 -22.00 -6.41 -12.02
C THR A 317 -23.19 -7.22 -11.55
N ASP A 318 -23.59 -8.30 -12.24
CA ASP A 318 -24.70 -9.15 -11.83
C ASP A 318 -24.38 -9.75 -10.46
N PRO A 319 -24.96 -9.22 -9.38
CA PRO A 319 -24.87 -9.84 -8.08
C PRO A 319 -25.97 -10.87 -8.10
N ASN A 320 -25.87 -11.91 -8.96
CA ASN A 320 -26.94 -12.90 -9.00
C ASN A 320 -27.08 -13.36 -7.54
N PRO A 321 -28.20 -13.06 -6.89
CA PRO A 321 -28.35 -13.36 -5.48
C PRO A 321 -28.09 -14.86 -5.39
N PRO A 322 -27.31 -15.33 -4.42
CA PRO A 322 -27.30 -16.77 -4.17
C PRO A 322 -28.77 -17.20 -4.07
N GLU A 323 -29.12 -18.39 -4.56
CA GLU A 323 -30.49 -18.89 -4.44
C GLU A 323 -31.00 -18.91 -2.97
N GLU A 324 -30.07 -18.73 -2.03
CA GLU A 324 -30.26 -18.50 -0.62
C GLU A 324 -30.78 -17.08 -0.29
N HIS A 325 -31.64 -17.00 0.72
CA HIS A 325 -32.11 -15.71 1.23
C HIS A 325 -30.93 -14.82 1.66
N LEU A 326 -30.99 -13.55 1.26
CA LEU A 326 -30.00 -12.52 1.61
C LEU A 326 -29.67 -12.49 3.12
N ARG A 327 -30.65 -12.79 3.98
CA ARG A 327 -30.45 -12.87 5.44
C ARG A 327 -29.44 -13.95 5.83
N ASP A 328 -29.50 -15.12 5.20
CA ASP A 328 -28.63 -16.26 5.51
C ASP A 328 -27.21 -16.02 5.01
N VAL A 329 -27.07 -15.30 3.89
CA VAL A 329 -25.78 -14.81 3.39
C VAL A 329 -25.18 -13.80 4.37
N LEU A 330 -25.96 -12.79 4.76
CA LEU A 330 -25.51 -11.77 5.71
C LEU A 330 -25.20 -12.36 7.08
N GLN A 331 -25.93 -13.38 7.52
CA GLN A 331 -25.69 -14.05 8.78
C GLN A 331 -24.42 -14.90 8.75
N ARG A 332 -24.18 -15.66 7.67
CA ARG A 332 -22.89 -16.37 7.48
C ARG A 332 -21.71 -15.41 7.38
N LEU A 333 -21.85 -14.33 6.62
CA LEU A 333 -20.81 -13.28 6.54
C LEU A 333 -20.53 -12.68 7.92
N ARG A 334 -21.57 -12.38 8.69
CA ARG A 334 -21.43 -11.89 10.07
C ARG A 334 -20.69 -12.89 10.96
N GLU A 335 -21.03 -14.17 10.90
CA GLU A 335 -20.37 -15.21 11.69
C GLU A 335 -18.91 -15.40 11.28
N GLN A 336 -18.62 -15.38 9.97
CA GLN A 336 -17.24 -15.40 9.46
C GLN A 336 -16.44 -14.18 9.94
N MET A 337 -17.00 -12.98 9.82
CA MET A 337 -16.35 -11.76 10.32
C MET A 337 -16.11 -11.80 11.83
N GLN A 338 -17.06 -12.32 12.62
CA GLN A 338 -16.86 -12.51 14.06
C GLN A 338 -15.72 -13.47 14.37
N ARG A 339 -15.60 -14.59 13.65
CA ARG A 339 -14.49 -15.54 13.82
C ARG A 339 -13.13 -14.93 13.48
N VAL A 340 -13.07 -14.15 12.41
CA VAL A 340 -11.83 -13.51 11.94
C VAL A 340 -11.39 -12.38 12.88
N LEU A 341 -12.32 -11.52 13.31
CA LEU A 341 -12.02 -10.36 14.15
C LEU A 341 -11.84 -10.73 15.63
N PHE A 342 -12.59 -11.71 16.14
CA PHE A 342 -12.62 -12.11 17.53
C PHE A 342 -12.49 -13.64 17.66
N PRO A 343 -11.29 -14.20 17.44
CA PRO A 343 -11.08 -15.62 17.64
C PRO A 343 -11.36 -15.98 19.10
N THR A 344 -12.29 -16.91 19.33
CA THR A 344 -12.54 -17.46 20.66
C THR A 344 -11.30 -18.22 21.11
N ASN A 345 -10.60 -17.73 22.13
CA ASN A 345 -9.54 -18.48 22.80
C ASN A 345 -10.15 -19.76 23.40
N THR A 346 -10.13 -20.87 22.67
CA THR A 346 -10.26 -22.20 23.26
C THR A 346 -8.92 -22.56 23.88
N ASN A 347 -8.60 -21.88 24.99
CA ASN A 347 -7.59 -22.35 25.91
C ASN A 347 -8.31 -23.29 26.89
N THR A 348 -8.62 -24.50 26.45
CA THR A 348 -8.98 -25.57 27.40
C THR A 348 -7.67 -26.08 27.99
N GLY A 349 -7.24 -25.45 29.08
CA GLY A 349 -6.41 -26.14 30.04
C GLY A 349 -7.16 -27.39 30.49
N GLN A 350 -6.70 -28.55 30.03
CA GLN A 350 -7.00 -29.82 30.67
C GLN A 350 -6.48 -29.71 32.11
N THR A 351 -7.38 -29.39 33.02
CA THR A 351 -7.21 -29.69 34.43
C THR A 351 -7.70 -31.11 34.57
N ASP A 352 -6.76 -32.06 34.51
CA ASP A 352 -6.98 -33.43 34.97
C ASP A 352 -7.49 -33.38 36.41
N GLN A 353 -8.76 -33.72 36.60
CA GLN A 353 -9.26 -34.16 37.90
C GLN A 353 -9.00 -35.67 37.99
N PRO A 354 -8.43 -36.17 39.09
CA PRO A 354 -8.12 -37.59 39.23
C PRO A 354 -9.43 -38.38 39.42
N GLU A 355 -9.59 -39.44 38.62
CA GLU A 355 -10.65 -40.43 38.77
C GLU A 355 -10.62 -41.04 40.18
N GLY A 356 -11.79 -41.10 40.82
CA GLY A 356 -11.97 -41.74 42.11
C GLY A 356 -11.80 -43.25 42.03
N GLU A 357 -11.06 -43.80 43.00
CA GLU A 357 -10.93 -45.24 43.24
C GLU A 357 -12.30 -45.90 43.48
N PRO A 358 -12.54 -47.12 42.95
CA PRO A 358 -13.69 -47.91 43.34
C PRO A 358 -13.42 -48.63 44.66
N ARG A 359 -14.44 -48.62 45.52
CA ARG A 359 -14.50 -49.38 46.77
C ARG A 359 -14.25 -50.88 46.55
N THR A 360 -13.33 -51.44 47.33
CA THR A 360 -13.51 -52.70 48.09
C THR A 360 -12.66 -52.65 49.35
#